data_AF-X1V9Y9-F1
#
_entry.id   AF-X1V9Y9-F1
#
_cell.length_a   1.000
_cell.length_b   1.000
_cell.length_c   1.000
_cell.angle_alpha   90.00
_cell.angle_beta   90.00
_cell.angle_gamma   90.00
#
_symmetry.space_group_name_H-M   'P 1'
#
loop_
_entity.id
_entity.type
_entity.pdbx_description
1 polymer ?
#
loop_
_entity_poly.entity_id
_entity_poly.type
_entity_poly.pdbx_seq_one_letter_code
_entity_poly.pdbx_strand_id
1 'polypeptide(L)'
;KAGGFAQYLCTTDELILLKPSSVSYEDAASIPAAGVNALQCLQKHGKLQSGQDVLINGASGGIGTLAVQIAKSLGANVTGVCSTTNVKMVKSLGADVVIDYKKEDFTRMEQMYDLVFDTVAKSSFSDCKRILKPKGRYVTTAFSPGLALKAKMVRGDKKLIPIIGNPTKDDLIVLLVDIVASE
;
A
#
# COMPACT_ATOMS: atom_id res chain seq x y z
N LYS A 1 -25.18 6.33 -6.08
CA LYS A 1 -23.76 6.77 -6.13
C LYS A 1 -23.59 7.66 -7.36
N ALA A 2 -23.45 8.97 -7.18
CA ALA A 2 -22.82 9.83 -8.16
C ALA A 2 -21.29 9.75 -7.94
N GLY A 3 -20.50 9.76 -9.01
CA GLY A 3 -19.04 9.68 -8.95
C GLY A 3 -18.40 11.01 -9.37
N GLY A 4 -17.09 11.16 -9.16
CA GLY A 4 -16.35 12.39 -9.46
C GLY A 4 -16.21 12.75 -10.95
N PHE A 5 -16.72 11.93 -11.88
CA PHE A 5 -16.74 12.23 -13.31
C PHE A 5 -17.97 13.07 -13.67
N ALA A 6 -18.04 14.27 -13.10
CA ALA A 6 -19.11 15.24 -13.31
C ALA A 6 -18.60 16.66 -13.05
N GLN A 7 -19.29 17.67 -13.57
CA GLN A 7 -18.98 19.08 -13.28
C GLN A 7 -19.30 19.45 -11.82
N TYR A 8 -20.28 18.78 -11.21
CA TYR A 8 -20.71 18.99 -9.83
C TYR A 8 -21.04 17.64 -9.16
N LEU A 9 -20.80 17.55 -7.86
CA LEU A 9 -21.12 16.39 -7.02
C LEU A 9 -21.71 16.87 -5.69
N CYS A 10 -22.81 16.25 -5.26
CA CYS A 10 -23.33 16.40 -3.91
C CYS A 10 -22.72 15.32 -3.00
N THR A 11 -22.15 15.71 -1.87
CA THR A 11 -21.52 14.80 -0.89
C THR A 11 -21.70 15.31 0.54
N THR A 12 -21.35 14.50 1.54
CA THR A 12 -21.31 14.88 2.95
C THR A 12 -19.99 15.58 3.30
N ASP A 13 -20.01 16.39 4.36
CA ASP A 13 -18.84 17.11 4.90
C ASP A 13 -17.72 16.19 5.42
N GLU A 14 -18.09 14.97 5.81
CA GLU A 14 -17.20 13.87 6.19
C GLU A 14 -16.26 13.45 5.05
N LEU A 15 -16.64 13.69 3.79
CA LEU A 15 -15.86 13.34 2.60
C LEU A 15 -15.20 14.55 1.93
N ILE A 16 -15.20 15.72 2.60
CA ILE A 16 -14.62 16.97 2.09
C ILE A 16 -13.45 17.39 2.97
N LEU A 17 -12.33 17.74 2.32
CA LEU A 17 -11.17 18.37 2.94
C LEU A 17 -10.77 19.63 2.15
N LEU A 18 -10.24 20.63 2.85
CA LEU A 18 -9.60 21.76 2.20
C LEU A 18 -8.31 21.31 1.52
N LYS A 19 -8.20 21.56 0.21
CA LYS A 19 -6.96 21.31 -0.54
C LYS A 19 -5.88 22.27 -0.02
N PRO A 20 -4.69 21.79 0.38
CA PRO A 20 -3.57 22.66 0.67
C PRO A 20 -3.26 23.59 -0.52
N SER A 21 -2.87 24.83 -0.25
CA SER A 21 -2.58 25.80 -1.33
C SER A 21 -1.35 25.42 -2.15
N SER A 22 -0.41 24.67 -1.56
CA SER A 22 0.80 24.17 -2.21
C SER A 22 0.58 23.00 -3.18
N VAL A 23 -0.55 22.30 -3.06
CA VAL A 23 -0.83 21.09 -3.86
C VAL A 23 -1.71 21.44 -5.06
N SER A 24 -1.36 20.96 -6.26
CA SER A 24 -2.17 21.16 -7.46
C SER A 24 -3.53 20.46 -7.36
N TYR A 25 -4.50 20.83 -8.21
CA TYR A 25 -5.79 20.13 -8.23
C TYR A 25 -5.63 18.70 -8.76
N GLU A 26 -4.73 18.51 -9.72
CA GLU A 26 -4.38 17.26 -10.35
C GLU A 26 -3.83 16.27 -9.33
N ASP A 27 -2.86 16.70 -8.52
CA ASP A 27 -2.29 15.87 -7.46
C ASP A 27 -3.35 15.54 -6.42
N ALA A 28 -4.06 16.57 -5.93
CA ALA A 28 -5.10 16.40 -4.91
C ALA A 28 -6.23 15.45 -5.35
N ALA A 29 -6.57 15.41 -6.64
CA ALA A 29 -7.56 14.49 -7.18
C ALA A 29 -7.04 13.05 -7.36
N SER A 30 -5.73 12.87 -7.56
CA SER A 30 -5.12 11.56 -7.83
C SER A 30 -4.87 10.71 -6.57
N ILE A 31 -4.71 11.36 -5.42
CA ILE A 31 -4.28 10.74 -4.17
C ILE A 31 -5.39 9.97 -3.43
N PRO A 32 -6.63 10.49 -3.24
CA PRO A 32 -7.56 9.98 -2.24
C PRO A 32 -7.82 8.47 -2.33
N ALA A 33 -8.16 7.97 -3.51
CA ALA A 33 -8.52 6.56 -3.67
C ALA A 33 -7.33 5.61 -3.44
N ALA A 34 -6.16 5.94 -3.97
CA ALA A 34 -4.99 5.07 -3.91
C ALA A 34 -4.20 5.24 -2.60
N GLY A 35 -4.04 6.48 -2.15
CA GLY A 35 -3.29 6.85 -0.96
C GLY A 35 -3.94 6.35 0.31
N VAL A 36 -5.27 6.47 0.44
CA VAL A 36 -6.00 5.96 1.62
C VAL A 36 -5.82 4.44 1.73
N ASN A 37 -5.92 3.72 0.61
CA ASN A 37 -5.69 2.29 0.60
C ASN A 37 -4.26 1.95 1.02
N ALA A 38 -3.26 2.66 0.49
CA ALA A 38 -1.86 2.47 0.86
C ALA A 38 -1.64 2.74 2.36
N LEU A 39 -2.11 3.87 2.87
CA LEU A 39 -1.96 4.28 4.28
C LEU A 39 -2.61 3.27 5.23
N GLN A 40 -3.88 2.91 4.98
CA GLN A 40 -4.59 1.94 5.82
C GLN A 40 -3.93 0.55 5.76
N CYS A 41 -3.44 0.13 4.60
CA CYS A 41 -2.70 -1.12 4.46
C CYS A 41 -1.41 -1.14 5.28
N LEU A 42 -0.66 -0.04 5.27
CA LEU A 42 0.63 0.05 5.96
C LEU A 42 0.44 0.22 7.48
N GLN A 43 -0.37 1.19 7.90
CA GLN A 43 -0.53 1.54 9.32
C GLN A 43 -1.60 0.71 10.03
N LYS A 44 -2.86 0.81 9.61
CA LYS A 44 -3.99 0.20 10.33
C LYS A 44 -3.94 -1.34 10.26
N HIS A 45 -3.75 -1.87 9.07
CA HIS A 45 -3.79 -3.31 8.81
C HIS A 45 -2.41 -3.94 8.85
N GLY A 46 -1.36 -3.24 8.41
CA GLY A 46 0.02 -3.70 8.46
C GLY A 46 0.65 -3.52 9.83
N LYS A 47 0.25 -2.49 10.60
CA LYS A 47 0.95 -2.05 11.83
C LYS A 47 2.44 -1.85 11.60
N LEU A 48 2.83 -1.40 10.41
CA LEU A 48 4.21 -1.12 10.07
C LEU A 48 4.78 -0.08 11.04
N GLN A 49 5.95 -0.37 11.59
CA GLN A 49 6.70 0.51 12.46
C GLN A 49 8.01 0.95 11.77
N SER A 50 8.58 2.05 12.26
CA SER A 50 9.92 2.48 11.83
C SER A 50 10.96 1.39 12.06
N GLY A 51 11.90 1.25 11.12
CA GLY A 51 12.95 0.24 11.12
C GLY A 51 12.51 -1.17 10.70
N GLN A 52 11.22 -1.41 10.44
CA GLN A 52 10.74 -2.70 9.94
C GLN A 52 10.94 -2.86 8.44
N ASP A 53 11.02 -4.12 8.00
CA ASP A 53 11.16 -4.47 6.58
C ASP A 53 9.79 -4.70 5.95
N VAL A 54 9.51 -3.98 4.87
CA VAL A 54 8.27 -4.12 4.08
C VAL A 54 8.58 -4.44 2.63
N LEU A 55 7.89 -5.46 2.10
CA LEU A 55 7.84 -5.74 0.66
C LEU A 55 6.53 -5.23 0.08
N ILE A 56 6.61 -4.44 -1.00
CA ILE A 56 5.46 -3.90 -1.72
C ILE A 56 5.39 -4.57 -3.09
N ASN A 57 4.49 -5.52 -3.26
CA ASN A 57 4.23 -6.17 -4.55
C ASN A 57 3.29 -5.31 -5.40
N GLY A 58 3.75 -4.92 -6.59
CA GLY A 58 3.05 -3.94 -7.44
C GLY A 58 3.47 -2.48 -7.21
N ALA A 59 4.72 -2.27 -6.78
CA ALA A 59 5.26 -0.97 -6.35
C ALA A 59 5.17 0.15 -7.42
N SER A 60 4.99 -0.19 -8.70
CA SER A 60 4.86 0.79 -9.79
C SER A 60 3.42 1.12 -10.20
N GLY A 61 2.41 0.56 -9.51
CA GLY A 61 0.99 0.86 -9.76
C GLY A 61 0.48 2.02 -8.89
N GLY A 62 -0.75 2.50 -9.13
CA GLY A 62 -1.27 3.69 -8.44
C GLY A 62 -1.27 3.61 -6.90
N ILE A 63 -1.59 2.44 -6.32
CA ILE A 63 -1.47 2.22 -4.87
C ILE A 63 0.00 2.00 -4.47
N GLY A 64 0.75 1.25 -5.27
CA GLY A 64 2.13 0.87 -4.97
C GLY A 64 3.08 2.07 -4.90
N THR A 65 2.95 3.04 -5.81
CA THR A 65 3.82 4.23 -5.82
C THR A 65 3.64 5.08 -4.57
N LEU A 66 2.40 5.25 -4.12
CA LEU A 66 2.08 5.91 -2.85
C LEU A 66 2.53 5.07 -1.66
N ALA A 67 2.37 3.75 -1.72
CA ALA A 67 2.80 2.85 -0.64
C ALA A 67 4.31 2.89 -0.41
N VAL A 68 5.13 2.99 -1.47
CA VAL A 68 6.58 3.14 -1.34
C VAL A 68 6.92 4.42 -0.58
N GLN A 69 6.37 5.56 -1.01
CA GLN A 69 6.65 6.86 -0.40
C GLN A 69 6.16 6.92 1.06
N ILE A 70 4.94 6.45 1.33
CA ILE A 70 4.37 6.38 2.69
C ILE A 70 5.20 5.45 3.58
N ALA A 71 5.60 4.28 3.10
CA ALA A 71 6.42 3.37 3.90
C ALA A 71 7.80 3.99 4.23
N LYS A 72 8.38 4.74 3.28
CA LYS A 72 9.63 5.47 3.53
C LYS A 72 9.46 6.62 4.51
N SER A 73 8.38 7.40 4.43
CA SER A 73 8.11 8.47 5.40
C SER A 73 7.87 7.92 6.82
N LEU A 74 7.39 6.69 6.94
CA LEU A 74 7.28 5.96 8.22
C LEU A 74 8.62 5.40 8.73
N GLY A 75 9.72 5.60 7.98
CA GLY A 75 11.06 5.14 8.35
C GLY A 75 11.25 3.63 8.20
N ALA A 76 10.48 2.97 7.34
CA ALA A 76 10.66 1.54 7.05
C ALA A 76 11.76 1.29 5.99
N ASN A 77 12.26 0.06 5.96
CA ASN A 77 13.10 -0.45 4.88
C ASN A 77 12.18 -1.03 3.80
N VAL A 78 12.20 -0.46 2.61
CA VAL A 78 11.22 -0.73 1.57
C VAL A 78 11.85 -1.53 0.43
N THR A 79 11.33 -2.73 0.20
CA THR A 79 11.56 -3.51 -1.01
C THR A 79 10.38 -3.36 -1.97
N GLY A 80 10.58 -2.77 -3.14
CA GLY A 80 9.55 -2.67 -4.18
C GLY A 80 9.66 -3.79 -5.21
N VAL A 81 8.55 -4.42 -5.59
CA VAL A 81 8.51 -5.39 -6.69
C VAL A 81 7.78 -4.79 -7.90
N CYS A 82 8.45 -4.75 -9.05
CA CYS A 82 7.91 -4.18 -10.30
C CYS A 82 8.52 -4.84 -11.54
N SER A 83 8.09 -4.43 -12.74
CA SER A 83 8.71 -4.87 -13.99
C SER A 83 10.02 -4.12 -14.25
N THR A 84 10.90 -4.71 -15.05
CA THR A 84 12.18 -4.12 -15.52
C THR A 84 12.09 -2.64 -15.90
N THR A 85 11.04 -2.25 -16.63
CA THR A 85 10.83 -0.88 -17.12
C THR A 85 10.65 0.15 -16.00
N ASN A 86 10.17 -0.28 -14.84
CA ASN A 86 9.79 0.61 -13.74
C ASN A 86 10.83 0.63 -12.61
N VAL A 87 11.92 -0.12 -12.73
CA VAL A 87 12.94 -0.25 -11.66
C VAL A 87 13.50 1.12 -11.25
N LYS A 88 13.86 1.96 -12.22
CA LYS A 88 14.40 3.30 -11.95
C LYS A 88 13.39 4.20 -11.24
N MET A 89 12.12 4.16 -11.66
CA MET A 89 11.04 4.93 -11.06
C MET A 89 10.76 4.47 -9.62
N VAL A 90 10.61 3.17 -9.38
CA VAL A 90 10.37 2.66 -8.02
C VAL A 90 11.53 2.98 -7.08
N LYS A 91 12.76 2.95 -7.59
CA LYS A 91 13.94 3.37 -6.83
C LYS A 91 13.90 4.86 -6.49
N SER A 92 13.51 5.74 -7.43
CA SER A 92 13.42 7.18 -7.18
C SER A 92 12.30 7.57 -6.22
N LEU A 93 11.25 6.75 -6.10
CA LEU A 93 10.19 6.90 -5.10
C LEU A 93 10.64 6.56 -3.67
N GLY A 94 11.85 6.03 -3.51
CA GLY A 94 12.48 5.81 -2.20
C GLY A 94 12.67 4.34 -1.81
N ALA A 95 12.32 3.37 -2.66
CA ALA A 95 12.59 1.96 -2.36
C ALA A 95 14.09 1.72 -2.11
N ASP A 96 14.43 1.01 -1.04
CA ASP A 96 15.82 0.65 -0.70
C ASP A 96 16.31 -0.47 -1.60
N VAL A 97 15.44 -1.44 -1.90
CA VAL A 97 15.69 -2.54 -2.84
C VAL A 97 14.56 -2.58 -3.85
N VAL A 98 14.88 -2.91 -5.10
CA VAL A 98 13.87 -3.13 -6.15
C VAL A 98 14.09 -4.49 -6.78
N ILE A 99 13.04 -5.32 -6.75
CA ILE A 99 13.03 -6.64 -7.36
C ILE A 99 12.30 -6.57 -8.70
N ASP A 100 12.98 -6.99 -9.76
CA ASP A 100 12.38 -7.18 -11.08
C ASP A 100 11.73 -8.56 -11.15
N TYR A 101 10.40 -8.63 -11.03
CA TYR A 101 9.67 -9.90 -11.01
C TYR A 101 9.81 -10.70 -12.31
N LYS A 102 10.29 -10.08 -13.40
CA LYS A 102 10.56 -10.79 -14.67
C LYS A 102 11.86 -11.58 -14.63
N LYS A 103 12.75 -11.28 -13.69
CA LYS A 103 14.07 -11.91 -13.55
C LYS A 103 14.12 -12.84 -12.34
N GLU A 104 13.45 -12.46 -11.27
CA GLU A 104 13.56 -13.14 -9.98
C GLU A 104 12.19 -13.37 -9.34
N ASP A 105 12.04 -14.53 -8.68
CA ASP A 105 10.86 -14.84 -7.86
C ASP A 105 11.10 -14.37 -6.42
N PHE A 106 10.52 -13.22 -6.07
CA PHE A 106 10.66 -12.62 -4.74
C PHE A 106 10.18 -13.53 -3.60
N THR A 107 9.32 -14.53 -3.88
CA THR A 107 8.79 -15.46 -2.87
C THR A 107 9.77 -16.58 -2.49
N ARG A 108 10.91 -16.66 -3.19
CA ARG A 108 11.99 -17.64 -2.97
C ARG A 108 13.28 -17.01 -2.45
N MET A 109 13.25 -15.71 -2.17
CA MET A 109 14.40 -15.01 -1.62
C MET A 109 14.60 -15.34 -0.14
N GLU A 110 15.84 -15.19 0.33
CA GLU A 110 16.20 -15.41 1.74
C GLU A 110 15.72 -14.27 2.65
N GLN A 111 15.57 -13.06 2.09
CA GLN A 111 15.11 -11.90 2.85
C GLN A 111 13.68 -12.12 3.38
N MET A 112 13.50 -11.84 4.67
CA MET A 112 12.21 -11.92 5.34
C MET A 112 11.68 -10.53 5.70
N TYR A 113 10.36 -10.39 5.73
CA TYR A 113 9.66 -9.11 5.91
C TYR A 113 8.70 -9.15 7.09
N ASP A 114 8.60 -8.03 7.80
CA ASP A 114 7.57 -7.80 8.82
C ASP A 114 6.20 -7.63 8.15
N LEU A 115 6.18 -7.00 6.97
CA LEU A 115 4.98 -6.75 6.18
C LEU A 115 5.21 -7.10 4.70
N VAL A 116 4.30 -7.90 4.13
CA VAL A 116 4.14 -8.01 2.69
C VAL A 116 2.84 -7.32 2.32
N PHE A 117 2.92 -6.24 1.55
CA PHE A 117 1.76 -5.55 1.00
C PHE A 117 1.61 -5.87 -0.49
N ASP A 118 0.57 -6.62 -0.85
CA ASP A 118 0.29 -7.01 -2.23
C ASP A 118 -0.88 -6.20 -2.82
N THR A 119 -0.56 -5.32 -3.77
CA THR A 119 -1.54 -4.51 -4.53
C THR A 119 -1.98 -5.15 -5.84
N VAL A 120 -1.38 -6.28 -6.23
CA VAL A 120 -1.61 -6.98 -7.50
C VAL A 120 -2.46 -8.24 -7.29
N ALA A 121 -2.30 -8.88 -6.12
CA ALA A 121 -2.93 -10.13 -5.73
C ALA A 121 -2.65 -11.31 -6.69
N LYS A 122 -1.50 -11.27 -7.35
CA LYS A 122 -1.00 -12.36 -8.19
C LYS A 122 -0.17 -13.38 -7.42
N SER A 123 0.36 -13.00 -6.27
CA SER A 123 1.10 -13.92 -5.39
C SER A 123 0.17 -14.46 -4.31
N SER A 124 0.25 -15.75 -4.02
CA SER A 124 -0.59 -16.34 -2.98
C SER A 124 -0.04 -16.03 -1.58
N PHE A 125 -0.92 -16.00 -0.58
CA PHE A 125 -0.48 -15.93 0.81
C PHE A 125 0.46 -17.10 1.15
N SER A 126 0.22 -18.30 0.61
CA SER A 126 1.05 -19.47 0.84
C SER A 126 2.48 -19.26 0.38
N ASP A 127 2.68 -18.61 -0.77
CA ASP A 127 4.02 -18.29 -1.28
C ASP A 127 4.70 -17.22 -0.44
N CYS A 128 3.95 -16.17 -0.08
CA CYS A 128 4.48 -15.08 0.72
C CYS A 128 4.70 -15.46 2.19
N LYS A 129 4.05 -16.53 2.68
CA LYS A 129 4.21 -16.99 4.09
C LYS A 129 5.66 -17.36 4.41
N ARG A 130 6.43 -17.83 3.43
CA ARG A 130 7.84 -18.21 3.59
C ARG A 130 8.74 -17.00 3.84
N ILE A 131 8.46 -15.89 3.17
CA ILE A 131 9.21 -14.63 3.29
C ILE A 131 8.68 -13.72 4.40
N LEU A 132 7.70 -14.15 5.18
CA LEU A 132 7.26 -13.40 6.37
C LEU A 132 8.09 -13.78 7.59
N LYS A 133 8.56 -12.79 8.34
CA LYS A 133 9.11 -12.96 9.70
C LYS A 133 8.05 -13.57 10.64
N PRO A 134 8.45 -14.13 11.80
CA PRO A 134 7.52 -14.42 12.88
C PRO A 134 6.65 -13.19 13.18
N LYS A 135 5.36 -13.40 13.45
CA LYS A 135 4.32 -12.36 13.59
C LYS A 135 4.11 -11.45 12.36
N GLY A 136 4.75 -11.74 11.24
CA GLY A 136 4.64 -10.98 10.00
C GLY A 136 3.24 -11.02 9.39
N ARG A 137 2.92 -9.99 8.62
CA ARG A 137 1.56 -9.78 8.09
C ARG A 137 1.60 -9.69 6.57
N TYR A 138 0.70 -10.42 5.93
CA TYR A 138 0.39 -10.25 4.52
C TYR A 138 -0.91 -9.45 4.41
N VAL A 139 -0.84 -8.27 3.83
CA VAL A 139 -1.98 -7.38 3.58
C VAL A 139 -2.20 -7.31 2.08
N THR A 140 -3.44 -7.36 1.62
CA THR A 140 -3.75 -7.22 0.20
C THR A 140 -5.02 -6.42 -0.03
N THR A 141 -5.02 -5.64 -1.11
CA THR A 141 -6.19 -4.90 -1.60
C THR A 141 -7.20 -5.78 -2.34
N ALA A 142 -6.84 -7.03 -2.67
CA ALA A 142 -7.81 -7.96 -3.21
C ALA A 142 -8.74 -8.47 -2.12
N PHE A 143 -10.03 -8.53 -2.47
CA PHE A 143 -11.06 -9.06 -1.61
C PHE A 143 -11.91 -10.08 -2.35
N SER A 144 -12.15 -11.22 -1.72
CA SER A 144 -13.17 -12.18 -2.13
C SER A 144 -13.69 -12.96 -0.92
N PRO A 145 -14.93 -13.48 -0.95
CA PRO A 145 -15.45 -14.32 0.14
C PRO A 145 -14.52 -15.50 0.48
N GLY A 146 -13.94 -16.13 -0.56
CA GLY A 146 -12.97 -17.22 -0.37
C GLY A 146 -11.68 -16.77 0.31
N LEU A 147 -11.17 -15.58 -0.02
CA LEU A 147 -9.97 -15.04 0.62
C LEU A 147 -10.24 -14.62 2.08
N ALA A 148 -11.41 -14.07 2.37
CA ALA A 148 -11.85 -13.76 3.73
C ALA A 148 -12.00 -15.03 4.58
N LEU A 149 -12.56 -16.11 4.02
CA LEU A 149 -12.64 -17.39 4.69
C LEU A 149 -11.23 -17.96 4.97
N LYS A 150 -10.33 -17.92 3.98
CA LYS A 150 -8.92 -18.33 4.15
C LYS A 150 -8.25 -17.55 5.27
N ALA A 151 -8.45 -16.22 5.35
CA ALA A 151 -7.89 -15.38 6.39
C ALA A 151 -8.28 -15.85 7.81
N LYS A 152 -9.55 -16.25 8.00
CA LYS A 152 -10.05 -16.80 9.28
C LYS A 152 -9.46 -18.18 9.61
N MET A 153 -9.05 -18.95 8.59
CA MET A 153 -8.47 -20.29 8.76
C MET A 153 -6.96 -20.27 9.02
N VAL A 154 -6.26 -19.13 8.81
CA VAL A 154 -4.81 -19.04 9.06
C VAL A 154 -4.53 -19.23 10.55
N ARG A 155 -3.87 -20.35 10.87
CA ARG A 155 -3.35 -20.65 12.21
C ARG A 155 -1.89 -20.19 12.32
N GLY A 156 -1.49 -19.81 13.53
CA GLY A 156 -0.16 -19.31 13.85
C GLY A 156 -0.09 -17.80 14.07
N ASP A 157 1.14 -17.30 14.20
CA ASP A 157 1.48 -15.91 14.48
C ASP A 157 1.45 -15.02 13.24
N LYS A 158 1.74 -15.57 12.06
CA LYS A 158 1.61 -14.89 10.75
C LYS A 158 0.14 -14.68 10.37
N LYS A 159 -0.18 -13.53 9.76
CA LYS A 159 -1.58 -13.14 9.42
C LYS A 159 -1.78 -12.87 7.93
N LEU A 160 -2.95 -13.25 7.42
CA LEU A 160 -3.48 -12.87 6.10
C LEU A 160 -4.61 -11.87 6.31
N ILE A 161 -4.53 -10.71 5.69
CA ILE A 161 -5.47 -9.60 5.89
C ILE A 161 -5.90 -9.05 4.53
N PRO A 162 -6.97 -9.60 3.93
CA PRO A 162 -7.63 -8.97 2.79
C PRO A 162 -8.41 -7.76 3.28
N ILE A 163 -8.25 -6.62 2.61
CA ILE A 163 -8.94 -5.39 3.02
C ILE A 163 -9.88 -4.88 1.93
N ILE A 164 -10.92 -4.20 2.39
CA ILE A 164 -11.69 -3.26 1.58
C ILE A 164 -11.40 -1.91 2.22
N GLY A 165 -10.79 -0.99 1.47
CA GLY A 165 -10.51 0.35 1.98
C GLY A 165 -11.80 1.05 2.40
N ASN A 166 -11.77 1.70 3.56
CA ASN A 166 -12.87 2.51 4.04
C ASN A 166 -12.36 3.93 4.31
N PRO A 167 -12.40 4.83 3.33
CA PRO A 167 -11.83 6.16 3.47
C PRO A 167 -12.45 6.93 4.62
N THR A 168 -11.60 7.56 5.42
CA THR A 168 -12.00 8.51 6.45
C THR A 168 -11.39 9.87 6.16
N LYS A 169 -11.97 10.92 6.74
CA LYS A 169 -11.43 12.28 6.66
C LYS A 169 -10.01 12.37 7.23
N ASP A 170 -9.73 11.65 8.31
CA ASP A 170 -8.42 11.62 8.96
C ASP A 170 -7.35 11.03 8.04
N ASP A 171 -7.68 9.97 7.27
CA ASP A 171 -6.74 9.41 6.28
C ASP A 171 -6.37 10.47 5.22
N LEU A 172 -7.34 11.29 4.79
CA LEU A 172 -7.10 12.35 3.80
C LEU A 172 -6.24 13.47 4.35
N ILE A 173 -6.39 13.80 5.64
CA ILE A 173 -5.55 14.81 6.32
C ILE A 173 -4.11 14.33 6.32
N VAL A 174 -3.84 13.12 6.80
CA VAL A 174 -2.48 12.57 6.86
C VAL A 174 -1.85 12.54 5.47
N LEU A 175 -2.59 12.13 4.44
CA LEU A 175 -2.06 12.05 3.08
C LEU A 175 -1.76 13.43 2.48
N LEU A 176 -2.74 14.34 2.49
CA LEU A 176 -2.62 15.60 1.77
C LEU A 176 -1.83 16.65 2.54
N VAL A 177 -1.92 16.65 3.86
CA VAL A 177 -1.28 17.64 4.72
C VAL A 177 0.08 17.15 5.20
N ASP A 178 0.13 15.94 5.79
CA ASP A 178 1.35 15.51 6.47
C ASP A 178 2.37 14.89 5.50
N ILE A 179 1.91 14.24 4.43
CA ILE A 179 2.79 13.56 3.47
C ILE A 179 3.02 14.42 2.23
N VAL A 180 1.98 14.86 1.54
CA VAL A 180 2.12 15.50 0.22
C VAL A 180 2.49 16.98 0.32
N ALA A 181 1.99 17.71 1.32
CA ALA A 181 2.34 19.13 1.47
C ALA A 181 3.67 19.36 2.23
N SER A 182 4.29 18.29 2.74
CA SER A 182 5.59 18.33 3.44
C SER A 182 6.79 18.09 2.51
N GLU A 183 6.55 17.75 1.25
CA GLU A 183 7.55 17.66 0.17
C GLU A 183 7.77 19.01 -0.52
#